data_AF-X0SBC6-F1
#
_entry.id   AF-X0SBC6-F1
#
_cell.length_a   1.000
_cell.length_b   1.000
_cell.length_c   1.000
_cell.angle_alpha   90.00
_cell.angle_beta   90.00
_cell.angle_gamma   90.00
#
_symmetry.space_group_name_H-M   'P 1'
#
loop_
_entity.id
_entity.type
_entity.pdbx_description
1 polymer ?
#
loop_
_entity_poly.entity_id
_entity_poly.type
_entity_poly.pdbx_seq_one_letter_code
_entity_poly.pdbx_strand_id
1 'polypeptide(L)'
;EQKQINPRLFKGLSETQMNAEMQLFTNSLGIESVTTPDFGEETELTIEDRKYLIENIPTTEYQKILDWYEHNFFGIKFETQFSCVHCRHTEKINIPLEQAFFF
;
A
#
# COMPACT_ATOMS: atom_id res chain seq x y z
N GLU A 1 -3.52 -18.85 4.43
CA GLU A 1 -4.46 -19.02 5.56
C GLU A 1 -4.76 -17.66 6.15
N GLN A 2 -6.04 -17.25 6.25
CA GLN A 2 -6.41 -15.99 6.91
C GLN A 2 -6.25 -16.20 8.42
N LYS A 3 -5.20 -15.62 9.02
CA LYS A 3 -5.06 -15.57 10.48
C LYS A 3 -6.26 -14.79 11.03
N GLN A 4 -7.17 -15.49 11.70
CA GLN A 4 -8.34 -14.87 12.34
C GLN A 4 -7.87 -13.81 13.33
N ILE A 5 -8.34 -12.58 13.14
CA ILE A 5 -8.06 -11.46 14.05
C ILE A 5 -8.76 -11.79 15.37
N ASN A 6 -7.98 -11.91 16.45
CA ASN A 6 -8.53 -12.19 17.77
C ASN A 6 -9.36 -10.98 18.26
N PRO A 7 -10.68 -11.09 18.43
CA PRO A 7 -11.52 -9.96 18.82
C PRO A 7 -11.21 -9.42 20.23
N ARG A 8 -10.35 -10.09 21.00
CA ARG A 8 -9.87 -9.60 22.30
C ARG A 8 -8.77 -8.53 22.22
N LEU A 9 -8.17 -8.31 21.04
CA LEU A 9 -7.10 -7.32 20.85
C LEU A 9 -7.52 -5.88 21.15
N PHE A 10 -8.81 -5.55 21.04
CA PHE A 10 -9.32 -4.17 21.14
C PHE A 10 -10.20 -3.90 22.36
N LYS A 11 -10.17 -4.79 23.36
CA LYS A 11 -11.07 -4.70 24.52
C LYS A 11 -10.70 -3.51 25.41
N GLY A 12 -11.63 -2.58 25.61
CA GLY A 12 -11.44 -1.42 26.49
C GLY A 12 -10.96 -0.14 25.78
N LEU A 13 -10.84 -0.19 24.45
CA LEU A 13 -10.54 0.98 23.63
C LEU A 13 -11.82 1.77 23.31
N SER A 14 -11.68 3.10 23.22
CA SER A 14 -12.69 3.93 22.57
C SER A 14 -12.77 3.60 21.07
N GLU A 15 -13.87 3.99 20.42
CA GLU A 15 -14.06 3.78 18.98
C GLU A 15 -12.92 4.38 18.14
N THR A 16 -12.46 5.59 18.49
CA THR A 16 -11.33 6.24 17.81
C THR A 16 -10.04 5.44 17.96
N GLN A 17 -9.77 4.92 19.17
CA GLN A 17 -8.58 4.09 19.41
C GLN A 17 -8.67 2.74 18.68
N MET A 18 -9.86 2.14 18.64
CA MET A 18 -10.08 0.90 17.89
C MET A 18 -9.83 1.10 16.39
N ASN A 19 -10.27 2.22 15.82
CA ASN A 19 -10.02 2.55 14.42
C ASN A 19 -8.53 2.79 14.15
N ALA A 20 -7.83 3.52 15.03
CA ALA A 20 -6.39 3.74 14.91
C ALA A 20 -5.60 2.42 14.96
N GLU A 21 -5.97 1.54 15.90
CA GLU A 21 -5.38 0.20 16.05
C GLU A 21 -5.63 -0.71 14.85
N MET A 22 -6.85 -0.68 14.30
CA MET A 22 -7.18 -1.44 13.10
C MET A 22 -6.37 -0.94 11.90
N GLN A 23 -6.17 0.37 11.78
CA GLN A 23 -5.38 0.96 10.69
C GLN A 23 -3.89 0.63 10.82
N LEU A 24 -3.33 0.67 12.03
CA LEU A 24 -1.97 0.21 12.32
C LEU A 24 -1.78 -1.26 11.97
N PHE A 25 -2.75 -2.09 12.36
CA PHE A 25 -2.75 -3.52 12.00
C PHE A 25 -2.76 -3.70 10.48
N THR A 26 -3.65 -3.05 9.74
CA THR A 26 -3.72 -3.17 8.27
C THR A 26 -2.41 -2.71 7.62
N ASN A 27 -1.84 -1.59 8.06
CA ASN A 27 -0.58 -1.09 7.51
C ASN A 27 0.59 -2.04 7.81
N SER A 28 0.62 -2.67 9.00
CA SER A 28 1.66 -3.62 9.38
C SER A 28 1.69 -4.87 8.50
N LEU A 29 0.53 -5.28 7.95
CA LEU A 29 0.46 -6.39 7.00
C LEU A 29 1.11 -6.08 5.66
N GLY A 30 1.24 -4.80 5.30
CA GLY A 30 1.88 -4.36 4.06
C GLY A 30 3.41 -4.35 4.10
N ILE A 31 4.02 -4.58 5.27
CA ILE A 31 5.48 -4.66 5.40
C ILE A 31 5.93 -6.08 5.05
N GLU A 32 6.62 -6.24 3.92
CA GLU A 32 7.14 -7.53 3.46
C GLU A 32 8.48 -7.87 4.11
N SER A 33 9.41 -6.91 4.13
CA SER A 33 10.73 -7.03 4.76
C SER A 33 11.21 -5.67 5.27
N VAL A 34 12.23 -5.71 6.13
CA VAL A 34 12.90 -4.52 6.65
C VAL A 34 14.39 -4.71 6.51
N THR A 35 15.10 -3.72 5.98
CA THR A 35 16.56 -3.73 5.93
C THR A 35 17.12 -2.98 7.12
N THR A 36 17.83 -3.70 8.00
CA THR A 36 18.54 -3.11 9.14
C THR A 36 20.05 -3.01 8.83
N PRO A 37 20.76 -1.99 9.37
CA PRO A 37 22.20 -1.86 9.19
C PRO A 37 23.00 -3.04 9.75
N ASP A 38 22.49 -3.65 10.82
CA ASP A 38 23.22 -4.65 11.62
C ASP A 38 22.97 -6.09 11.12
N PHE A 39 21.77 -6.38 10.62
CA PHE A 39 21.37 -7.76 10.26
C PHE A 39 20.98 -7.92 8.78
N GLY A 40 20.99 -6.85 7.99
CA GLY A 40 20.62 -6.90 6.58
C GLY A 40 19.11 -6.97 6.40
N GLU A 41 18.64 -7.70 5.38
CA GLU A 41 17.20 -7.85 5.12
C GLU A 41 16.56 -8.89 6.05
N GLU A 42 15.59 -8.45 6.84
CA GLU A 42 14.77 -9.28 7.72
C GLU A 42 13.37 -9.45 7.13
N THR A 43 12.98 -10.69 6.86
CA THR A 43 11.67 -11.07 6.28
C THR A 43 10.74 -11.72 7.31
N GLU A 44 11.29 -12.31 8.37
CA GLU A 44 10.55 -13.02 9.42
C GLU A 44 10.15 -12.12 10.61
N LEU A 45 9.53 -10.97 10.30
CA LEU A 45 9.07 -10.03 11.33
C LEU A 45 7.69 -10.41 11.87
N THR A 46 7.49 -10.33 13.19
CA THR A 46 6.15 -10.49 13.79
C THR A 46 5.26 -9.28 13.46
N ILE A 47 3.94 -9.41 13.66
CA ILE A 47 3.03 -8.27 13.43
C ILE A 47 3.34 -7.14 14.41
N GLU A 48 3.68 -7.49 15.64
CA GLU A 48 4.01 -6.60 16.73
C GLU A 48 5.28 -5.80 16.41
N ASP A 49 6.31 -6.43 15.85
CA ASP A 49 7.52 -5.74 15.39
C ASP A 49 7.20 -4.76 14.26
N ARG A 50 6.38 -5.19 13.29
CA ARG A 50 5.95 -4.34 12.17
C ARG A 50 5.13 -3.14 12.65
N LYS A 51 4.23 -3.34 13.62
CA LYS A 51 3.46 -2.25 14.24
C LYS A 51 4.39 -1.27 14.95
N TYR A 52 5.32 -1.79 15.76
CA TYR A 52 6.30 -0.96 16.47
C TYR A 52 7.09 -0.09 15.50
N LEU A 53 7.52 -0.65 14.37
CA LEU A 53 8.23 0.11 13.33
C LEU A 53 7.37 1.27 12.80
N ILE A 54 6.10 1.04 12.48
CA ILE A 54 5.17 2.07 11.98
C ILE A 54 4.95 3.17 13.02
N GLU A 55 4.73 2.80 14.29
CA GLU A 55 4.50 3.75 15.38
C GLU A 55 5.73 4.62 15.67
N ASN A 56 6.94 4.12 15.37
CA ASN A 56 8.20 4.77 15.65
C ASN A 56 8.91 5.29 14.38
N ILE A 57 8.20 5.43 13.25
CA ILE A 57 8.76 6.04 12.05
C ILE A 57 9.15 7.49 12.37
N PRO A 58 10.41 7.89 12.14
CA PRO A 58 10.80 9.28 12.26
C PRO A 58 10.00 10.15 11.30
N THR A 59 9.57 11.35 11.73
CA THR A 59 8.78 12.27 10.89
C THR A 59 9.43 12.55 9.53
N THR A 60 10.77 12.56 9.46
CA THR A 60 11.53 12.73 8.21
C THR A 60 11.34 11.57 7.24
N GLU A 61 11.29 10.33 7.73
CA GLU A 61 11.05 9.16 6.88
C GLU A 61 9.57 9.07 6.48
N TYR A 62 8.67 9.44 7.39
CA TYR A 62 7.25 9.54 7.09
C TYR A 62 6.98 10.52 5.94
N GLN A 63 7.65 11.69 5.94
CA GLN A 63 7.52 12.65 4.85
C GLN A 63 7.99 12.07 3.51
N LYS A 64 9.06 11.28 3.49
CA LYS A 64 9.51 10.60 2.25
C LYS A 64 8.47 9.61 1.71
N ILE A 65 7.79 8.90 2.61
CA ILE A 65 6.70 7.97 2.23
C ILE A 65 5.53 8.75 1.64
N LEU A 66 5.16 9.90 2.24
CA LEU A 66 4.13 10.78 1.71
C LEU A 66 4.52 11.34 0.34
N ASP A 67 5.74 11.87 0.21
CA ASP A 67 6.23 12.40 -1.06
C ASP A 67 6.23 11.30 -2.13
N TRP A 68 6.71 10.10 -1.80
CA TRP A 68 6.65 8.97 -2.72
C TRP A 68 5.20 8.63 -3.09
N TYR A 69 4.28 8.61 -2.12
CA TYR A 69 2.87 8.35 -2.38
C TYR A 69 2.24 9.38 -3.33
N GLU A 70 2.50 10.68 -3.14
CA GLU A 70 1.94 11.73 -3.99
C GLU A 70 2.48 11.69 -5.43
N HIS A 71 3.71 11.23 -5.62
CA HIS A 71 4.37 11.21 -6.92
C HIS A 71 4.27 9.88 -7.67
N ASN A 72 3.75 8.84 -7.03
CA ASN A 72 3.56 7.53 -7.65
C ASN A 72 2.07 7.27 -7.89
N PHE A 73 1.74 6.90 -9.13
CA PHE A 73 0.38 6.54 -9.48
C PHE A 73 0.10 5.10 -9.04
N PHE A 74 -0.81 4.95 -8.08
CA PHE A 74 -1.38 3.66 -7.70
C PHE A 74 -2.73 3.48 -8.38
N GLY A 75 -2.94 2.35 -9.06
CA GLY A 75 -4.20 2.03 -9.72
C GLY A 75 -4.04 1.21 -11.00
N ILE A 76 -5.16 0.90 -11.63
CA ILE A 76 -5.20 0.26 -12.95
C ILE A 76 -5.07 1.35 -14.00
N LYS A 77 -3.99 1.29 -14.80
CA LYS A 77 -3.82 2.17 -15.95
C LYS A 77 -4.62 1.60 -17.12
N PHE A 78 -5.73 2.25 -17.46
CA PHE A 78 -6.52 1.86 -18.63
C PHE A 78 -5.90 2.49 -19.88
N GLU A 79 -4.96 1.77 -20.51
CA GLU A 79 -4.37 2.19 -21.80
C GLU A 79 -4.80 1.24 -22.91
N THR A 80 -5.15 1.79 -24.06
CA THR A 80 -5.26 1.02 -25.31
C THR A 80 -4.26 1.53 -26.33
N GLN A 81 -3.75 0.62 -27.16
CA GLN A 81 -2.80 0.92 -28.21
C GLN A 81 -3.51 0.75 -29.55
N PHE A 82 -3.75 1.87 -30.25
CA PHE A 82 -4.30 1.85 -31.60
C PHE A 82 -3.16 1.79 -32.61
N SER A 83 -3.20 0.83 -33.53
CA SER A 83 -2.23 0.72 -34.63
C SER A 83 -2.95 0.85 -35.97
N CYS A 84 -2.56 1.85 -36.75
CA CYS A 84 -3.05 2.02 -38.11
C CYS A 84 -2.42 0.96 -39.01
N VAL A 85 -3.23 0.07 -39.57
CA VAL A 85 -2.79 -1.01 -40.46
C VAL A 85 -2.13 -0.54 -41.76
N HIS A 86 -2.37 0.71 -42.18
CA HIS A 86 -1.86 1.26 -43.44
C HIS A 86 -0.53 2.01 -43.29
N CYS A 87 -0.40 2.88 -42.28
CA CYS A 87 0.81 3.67 -42.07
C CYS A 87 1.67 3.17 -40.90
N ARG A 88 1.23 2.12 -40.18
CA ARG A 88 1.86 1.56 -38.97
C ARG A 88 2.03 2.58 -37.84
N HIS A 89 1.38 3.73 -37.94
CA HIS A 89 1.35 4.69 -36.85
C HIS A 89 0.65 4.07 -35.66
N THR A 90 1.29 4.18 -34.50
CA THR A 90 0.80 3.57 -33.28
C THR A 90 0.65 4.66 -32.22
N GLU A 91 -0.55 4.77 -31.67
CA GLU A 91 -0.89 5.77 -30.66
C GLU A 91 -1.37 5.07 -29.40
N LYS A 92 -0.93 5.57 -28.23
CA LYS A 92 -1.41 5.11 -26.93
C LYS A 92 -2.46 6.10 -26.43
N ILE A 93 -3.65 5.61 -26.14
CA ILE A 93 -4.76 6.41 -25.64
C ILE A 93 -5.06 5.96 -24.21
N ASN A 94 -5.09 6.91 -23.27
CA ASN A 94 -5.60 6.68 -21.92
C ASN A 94 -7.13 6.66 -21.97
N ILE A 95 -7.75 5.57 -21.53
CA ILE A 95 -9.20 5.43 -21.43
C ILE A 95 -9.65 5.99 -20.08
N PRO A 96 -10.54 7.00 -20.04
CA PRO A 96 -11.13 7.47 -18.79
C PRO A 96 -11.89 6.34 -18.09
N LEU A 97 -11.78 6.28 -16.77
CA LEU A 97 -12.36 5.22 -15.94
C LEU A 97 -13.89 5.15 -16.11
N GLU A 98 -14.53 6.30 -16.35
CA GLU A 98 -15.96 6.44 -16.61
C GLU A 98 -16.41 5.71 -17.87
N GLN A 99 -15.51 5.44 -18.81
CA GLN A 99 -15.81 4.75 -20.08
C GLN A 99 -15.42 3.27 -20.05
N ALA A 100 -14.56 2.86 -19.11
CA ALA A 100 -14.02 1.50 -19.04
C ALA A 100 -15.03 0.43 -18.59
N PHE A 101 -16.10 0.82 -17.86
CA PHE A 101 -17.09 -0.11 -17.30
C PHE A 101 -18.38 -0.24 -18.14
N PHE A 102 -18.46 0.43 -19.30
CA PHE A 102 -19.62 0.38 -20.20
C PHE A 102 -19.36 -0.40 -21.50
N PHE A 103 -18.23 -1.12 -21.60
CA PHE A 103 -17.93 -2.05 -22.69
C PHE A 103 -18.11 -3.51 -22.27
#